data_AF-A0A3A9JSX4-F1
#
_entry.id   AF-A0A3A9JSX4-F1
#
_cell.length_a   1.000
_cell.length_b   1.000
_cell.length_c   1.000
_cell.angle_alpha   90.00
_cell.angle_beta   90.00
_cell.angle_gamma   90.00
#
_symmetry.space_group_name_H-M   'P 1'
#
loop_
_entity.id
_entity.type
_entity.pdbx_description
1 polymer ?
#
loop_
_entity_poly.entity_id
_entity_poly.type
_entity_poly.pdbx_seq_one_letter_code
_entity_poly.pdbx_strand_id
1 'polypeptide(L)'
;MICDRAAFTKQNIPILQEKHIKYLGPFAASEKEFILSIEEEEFLPIDYVTSKGRHGYFGVEKTLCFDYRGKTYITRALVVKREEKAMLADKTREKHMVNITAGLDHIRSKLNTRKYKKLDYVKQQIDKLFSRKKRYCSIYNIELSGSDGNLTLNWTINEEYLRQEKRVDEIYPCY
;
A
#
# COMPACT_ATOMS: atom_id res chain seq x y z
N MET A 1 19.97 11.19 -17.70
CA MET A 1 18.96 10.33 -18.36
C MET A 1 17.66 10.50 -17.59
N ILE A 2 16.57 10.84 -18.28
CA ILE A 2 15.25 10.87 -17.67
C ILE A 2 14.60 9.53 -18.02
N CYS A 3 14.29 8.74 -16.99
CA CYS A 3 13.72 7.41 -17.17
C CYS A 3 12.24 7.42 -16.81
N ASP A 4 11.46 6.60 -17.50
CA ASP A 4 10.09 6.33 -17.10
C ASP A 4 10.07 5.35 -15.92
N ARG A 5 8.88 5.14 -15.36
CA ARG A 5 8.70 4.27 -14.18
C ARG A 5 9.15 2.84 -14.45
N ALA A 6 8.95 2.31 -15.66
CA ALA A 6 9.29 0.93 -15.98
C ALA A 6 10.81 0.71 -16.05
N ALA A 7 11.56 1.70 -16.52
CA ALA A 7 13.02 1.64 -16.60
C ALA A 7 13.73 1.86 -15.25
N PHE A 8 13.06 2.43 -14.25
CA PHE A 8 13.69 2.85 -13.00
C PHE A 8 13.39 1.90 -11.83
N THR A 9 14.15 0.81 -11.79
CA THR A 9 14.02 -0.32 -10.85
C THR A 9 15.30 -0.55 -10.04
N LYS A 10 15.19 -1.30 -8.93
CA LYS A 10 16.34 -1.75 -8.11
C LYS A 10 17.41 -2.51 -8.90
N GLN A 11 17.07 -3.04 -10.08
CA GLN A 11 18.01 -3.75 -10.95
C GLN A 11 18.81 -2.81 -11.86
N ASN A 12 18.19 -1.70 -12.29
CA ASN A 12 18.77 -0.79 -13.27
C ASN A 12 19.58 0.34 -12.62
N ILE A 13 19.21 0.78 -11.41
CA ILE A 13 19.97 1.81 -10.66
C ILE A 13 21.45 1.41 -10.49
N PRO A 14 21.78 0.17 -10.04
CA PRO A 14 23.17 -0.29 -9.98
C PRO A 14 23.94 -0.09 -11.28
N ILE A 15 23.35 -0.44 -12.42
CA ILE A 15 24.00 -0.34 -13.74
C ILE A 15 24.27 1.12 -14.09
N LEU A 16 23.33 2.02 -13.78
CA LEU A 16 23.49 3.45 -14.04
C LEU A 16 24.59 4.06 -13.16
N GLN A 17 24.65 3.67 -11.88
CA GLN A 17 25.68 4.12 -10.95
C GLN A 17 27.07 3.60 -11.34
N GLU A 18 27.20 2.30 -11.66
CA GLU A 18 28.47 1.69 -12.09
C GLU A 18 28.99 2.31 -13.40
N LYS A 19 28.10 2.80 -14.27
CA LYS A 19 28.47 3.50 -15.51
C LYS A 19 28.60 5.03 -15.35
N HIS A 20 28.49 5.55 -14.13
CA HIS A 20 28.52 7.00 -13.84
C HIS A 20 27.49 7.83 -14.64
N ILE A 21 26.34 7.24 -14.96
CA ILE A 21 25.27 7.91 -15.70
C ILE A 21 24.34 8.60 -14.71
N LYS A 22 24.23 9.93 -14.80
CA LYS A 22 23.24 10.70 -14.01
C LYS A 22 21.82 10.36 -14.46
N TYR A 23 20.91 10.18 -13.51
CA TYR A 23 19.52 9.79 -13.76
C TYR A 23 18.53 10.63 -12.95
N LEU A 24 17.27 10.62 -13.40
CA LEU A 24 16.10 11.12 -12.69
C LEU A 24 14.88 10.34 -13.18
N GLY A 25 14.04 9.83 -12.28
CA GLY A 25 12.84 9.10 -12.66
C GLY A 25 11.92 8.73 -11.50
N PRO A 26 10.64 8.42 -11.79
CA PRO A 26 9.74 7.87 -10.80
C PRO A 26 10.15 6.42 -10.51
N PHE A 27 10.46 6.10 -9.27
CA PHE A 27 10.92 4.75 -8.93
C PHE A 27 9.75 3.79 -8.86
N ALA A 28 9.92 2.65 -9.52
CA ALA A 28 8.86 1.68 -9.64
C ALA A 28 8.55 0.93 -8.33
N ALA A 29 9.50 0.88 -7.40
CA ALA A 29 9.39 0.02 -6.22
C ALA A 29 8.53 0.65 -5.11
N SER A 30 7.57 -0.11 -4.61
CA SER A 30 6.79 0.27 -3.43
C SER A 30 7.62 0.02 -2.18
N GLU A 31 8.52 0.92 -1.84
CA GLU A 31 9.25 0.88 -0.57
C GLU A 31 8.34 1.42 0.53
N LYS A 32 7.33 0.63 0.94
CA LYS A 32 6.39 1.02 1.99
C LYS A 32 7.13 1.41 3.26
N GLU A 33 8.13 0.63 3.67
CA GLU A 33 8.95 0.90 4.85
C GLU A 33 9.68 2.25 4.74
N PHE A 34 10.26 2.54 3.57
CA PHE A 34 10.88 3.84 3.31
C PHE A 34 9.86 4.98 3.40
N ILE A 35 8.68 4.84 2.80
CA ILE A 35 7.61 5.86 2.89
C ILE A 35 7.16 6.06 4.34
N LEU A 36 6.99 4.96 5.08
CA LEU A 36 6.55 5.00 6.48
C LEU A 36 7.61 5.59 7.43
N SER A 37 8.88 5.62 7.05
CA SER A 37 9.98 6.22 7.82
C SER A 37 10.09 7.74 7.74
N ILE A 38 9.30 8.39 6.87
CA ILE A 38 9.39 9.82 6.60
C ILE A 38 8.32 10.55 7.40
N GLU A 39 8.72 11.39 8.35
CA GLU A 39 7.78 12.12 9.20
C GLU A 39 7.00 13.20 8.45
N GLU A 40 5.76 13.42 8.87
CA GLU A 40 4.85 14.35 8.19
C GLU A 40 5.39 15.78 8.22
N GLU A 41 6.05 16.16 9.32
CA GLU A 41 6.66 17.47 9.53
C GLU A 41 7.87 17.73 8.61
N GLU A 42 8.42 16.70 7.98
CA GLU A 42 9.54 16.84 7.04
C GLU A 42 9.09 17.30 5.65
N PHE A 43 7.79 17.20 5.35
CA PHE A 43 7.22 17.63 4.08
C PHE A 43 7.10 19.15 4.02
N LEU A 44 7.88 19.77 3.14
CA LEU A 44 7.84 21.20 2.90
C LEU A 44 7.01 21.53 1.65
N PRO A 45 6.27 22.65 1.62
CA PRO A 45 5.51 23.04 0.44
C PRO A 45 6.45 23.25 -0.75
N ILE A 46 6.10 22.64 -1.88
CA ILE A 46 6.79 22.86 -3.15
C ILE A 46 6.07 24.00 -3.86
N ASP A 47 6.83 25.00 -4.31
CA ASP A 47 6.32 26.06 -5.18
C ASP A 47 6.14 25.54 -6.62
N TYR A 48 5.14 24.67 -6.77
CA TYR A 48 4.74 24.09 -8.05
C TYR A 48 3.26 24.33 -8.28
N VAL A 49 2.97 24.99 -9.41
CA VAL A 49 1.62 25.23 -9.89
C VAL A 49 1.37 24.32 -11.08
N THR A 50 0.35 23.47 -10.95
CA THR A 50 -0.07 22.64 -12.09
C THR A 50 -0.60 23.51 -13.23
N SER A 51 -0.64 22.97 -14.45
CA SER A 51 -1.28 23.63 -15.60
C SER A 51 -2.75 24.00 -15.40
N LYS A 52 -3.39 23.52 -14.32
CA LYS A 52 -4.77 23.82 -13.92
C LYS A 52 -4.85 24.82 -12.75
N GLY A 53 -3.76 25.51 -12.40
CA GLY A 53 -3.71 26.50 -11.33
C GLY A 53 -3.83 25.92 -9.91
N ARG A 54 -3.63 24.61 -9.75
CA ARG A 54 -3.74 23.94 -8.43
C ARG A 54 -2.40 23.91 -7.70
N HIS A 55 -2.46 24.21 -6.41
CA HIS A 55 -1.41 24.10 -5.40
C HIS A 55 -1.57 22.80 -4.57
N GLY A 56 -0.78 22.63 -3.51
CA GLY A 56 -0.92 21.50 -2.56
C GLY A 56 0.04 20.34 -2.81
N TYR A 57 1.24 20.63 -3.32
CA TYR A 57 2.33 19.67 -3.39
C TYR A 57 3.31 19.93 -2.26
N PHE A 58 3.71 18.87 -1.59
CA PHE A 58 4.75 18.92 -0.57
C PHE A 58 5.85 17.94 -0.93
N GLY A 59 7.08 18.29 -0.58
CA GLY A 59 8.28 17.57 -0.96
C GLY A 59 9.21 17.40 0.22
N VAL A 60 9.87 16.26 0.26
CA VAL A 60 11.00 16.02 1.14
C VAL A 60 12.07 15.26 0.40
N GLU A 61 13.31 15.65 0.60
CA GLU A 61 14.44 14.93 0.04
C GLU A 61 14.98 13.92 1.05
N LYS A 62 15.13 12.66 0.61
CA LYS A 62 15.59 11.55 1.44
C LYS A 62 16.64 10.74 0.73
N THR A 63 17.43 10.01 1.50
CA THR A 63 18.38 9.04 0.95
C THR A 63 17.76 7.65 1.07
N LEU A 64 17.70 6.93 -0.04
CA LEU A 64 17.31 5.53 -0.08
C LEU A 64 18.55 4.65 -0.18
N CYS A 65 18.64 3.71 0.75
CA CYS A 65 19.61 2.64 0.74
C CYS A 65 18.90 1.33 0.41
N PHE A 66 19.43 0.55 -0.52
CA PHE A 66 18.91 -0.78 -0.82
C PHE A 66 20.02 -1.72 -1.27
N ASP A 67 19.84 -3.01 -0.96
CA ASP A 67 20.78 -4.04 -1.37
C ASP A 67 20.40 -4.67 -2.71
N TYR A 68 21.40 -4.88 -3.56
CA TYR A 68 21.26 -5.62 -4.80
C TYR A 68 22.52 -6.45 -5.09
N ARG A 69 22.34 -7.76 -5.29
CA ARG A 69 23.44 -8.71 -5.55
C ARG A 69 24.59 -8.62 -4.54
N GLY A 70 24.26 -8.46 -3.25
CA GLY A 70 25.23 -8.41 -2.15
C GLY A 70 25.99 -7.09 -2.03
N LYS A 71 25.62 -6.04 -2.77
CA LYS A 71 26.14 -4.68 -2.62
C LYS A 71 25.01 -3.73 -2.19
N THR A 72 25.32 -2.81 -1.31
CA THR A 72 24.41 -1.73 -0.91
C THR A 72 24.58 -0.54 -1.86
N TYR A 73 23.46 -0.05 -2.39
CA TYR A 73 23.40 1.13 -3.25
C TYR A 73 22.67 2.25 -2.52
N ILE A 74 23.15 3.47 -2.73
CA ILE A 74 22.62 4.68 -2.10
C ILE A 74 22.18 5.62 -3.20
N THR A 75 20.95 6.14 -3.13
CA THR A 75 20.42 7.12 -4.08
C THR A 75 19.61 8.20 -3.36
N ARG A 76 19.59 9.40 -3.93
CA ARG A 76 18.70 10.48 -3.46
C ARG A 76 17.28 10.22 -3.96
N ALA A 77 16.30 10.65 -3.19
CA ALA A 77 14.88 10.51 -3.43
C ALA A 77 14.18 11.84 -3.15
N LEU A 78 13.43 12.39 -4.09
CA LEU A 78 12.44 13.41 -3.85
C LEU A 78 11.08 12.75 -3.61
N VAL A 79 10.61 12.77 -2.37
CA VAL A 79 9.33 12.21 -1.99
C VAL A 79 8.27 13.31 -2.00
N VAL A 80 7.23 13.12 -2.80
CA VAL A 80 6.18 14.13 -3.07
C VAL A 80 4.84 13.66 -2.51
N LYS A 81 4.18 14.52 -1.73
CA LYS A 81 2.82 14.32 -1.22
C LYS A 81 1.82 15.20 -1.97
N ARG A 82 0.61 14.69 -2.21
CA ARG A 82 -0.50 15.45 -2.83
C ARG A 82 -1.84 15.15 -2.16
N GLU A 83 -2.48 16.19 -1.63
CA GLU A 83 -3.73 16.08 -0.87
C GLU A 83 -4.91 15.56 -1.72
N GLU A 84 -5.12 16.06 -2.94
CA GLU A 84 -6.26 15.63 -3.76
C GLU A 84 -6.27 14.12 -4.07
N LYS A 85 -5.08 13.52 -4.14
CA LYS A 85 -4.94 12.09 -4.41
C LYS A 85 -5.19 11.26 -3.17
N ALA A 86 -4.79 11.76 -2.00
CA ALA A 86 -5.16 11.21 -0.71
C ALA A 86 -6.69 11.03 -0.61
N MET A 87 -7.44 12.09 -0.93
CA MET A 87 -8.90 12.05 -0.87
C MET A 87 -9.52 11.00 -1.80
N LEU A 88 -8.95 10.80 -3.00
CA LEU A 88 -9.45 9.79 -3.94
C LEU A 88 -9.13 8.37 -3.45
N ALA A 89 -7.94 8.17 -2.90
CA ALA A 89 -7.53 6.90 -2.33
C ALA A 89 -8.39 6.55 -1.09
N ASP A 90 -8.70 7.53 -0.25
CA ASP A 90 -9.57 7.40 0.92
C ASP A 90 -10.95 6.89 0.53
N LYS A 91 -11.62 7.55 -0.43
CA LYS A 91 -12.93 7.11 -0.94
C LYS A 91 -12.89 5.68 -1.49
N THR A 92 -11.81 5.33 -2.18
CA THR A 92 -11.62 3.99 -2.75
C THR A 92 -11.45 2.95 -1.65
N ARG A 93 -10.65 3.26 -0.62
CA ARG A 93 -10.43 2.39 0.54
C ARG A 93 -11.69 2.21 1.36
N GLU A 94 -12.42 3.27 1.67
CA GLU A 94 -13.72 3.19 2.36
C GLU A 94 -14.69 2.28 1.62
N LYS A 95 -14.84 2.48 0.30
CA LYS A 95 -15.66 1.61 -0.54
C LYS A 95 -15.21 0.15 -0.46
N HIS A 96 -13.91 -0.12 -0.47
CA HIS A 96 -13.41 -1.49 -0.37
C HIS A 96 -13.65 -2.11 1.00
N MET A 97 -13.44 -1.35 2.08
CA MET A 97 -13.68 -1.80 3.46
C MET A 97 -15.17 -2.12 3.68
N VAL A 98 -16.08 -1.24 3.26
CA VAL A 98 -17.54 -1.51 3.33
C VAL A 98 -17.89 -2.82 2.62
N ASN A 99 -17.35 -3.05 1.42
CA ASN A 99 -17.59 -4.29 0.68
C ASN A 99 -16.99 -5.55 1.36
N ILE A 100 -15.85 -5.41 2.03
CA ILE A 100 -15.23 -6.52 2.76
C ILE A 100 -16.04 -6.83 4.01
N THR A 101 -16.38 -5.82 4.81
CA THR A 101 -17.21 -5.98 6.02
C THR A 101 -18.55 -6.63 5.69
N ALA A 102 -19.25 -6.13 4.65
CA ALA A 102 -20.51 -6.74 4.20
C ALA A 102 -20.34 -8.20 3.74
N GLY A 103 -19.20 -8.52 3.11
CA GLY A 103 -18.85 -9.90 2.74
C GLY A 103 -18.63 -10.81 3.96
N LEU A 104 -17.95 -10.31 5.00
CA LEU A 104 -17.73 -11.03 6.25
C LEU A 104 -19.03 -11.24 7.02
N ASP A 105 -19.89 -10.22 7.11
CA ASP A 105 -21.24 -10.32 7.68
C ASP A 105 -22.08 -11.36 6.93
N HIS A 106 -22.00 -11.37 5.61
CA HIS A 106 -22.69 -12.36 4.79
C HIS A 106 -22.21 -13.80 5.04
N ILE A 107 -20.90 -13.99 5.23
CA ILE A 107 -20.34 -15.30 5.59
C ILE A 107 -20.81 -15.69 7.00
N ARG A 108 -20.73 -14.76 7.96
CA ARG A 108 -21.13 -14.96 9.36
C ARG A 108 -22.60 -15.38 9.47
N SER A 109 -23.50 -14.69 8.77
CA SER A 109 -24.95 -15.00 8.77
C SER A 109 -25.30 -16.38 8.19
N LYS A 110 -24.40 -16.97 7.39
CA LYS A 110 -24.59 -18.29 6.78
C LYS A 110 -23.89 -19.41 7.52
N LEU A 111 -23.09 -19.12 8.54
CA LEU A 111 -22.33 -20.12 9.28
C LEU A 111 -23.23 -21.26 9.76
N ASN A 112 -22.65 -22.47 9.80
CA ASN A 112 -23.31 -23.68 10.29
C ASN A 112 -24.52 -24.14 9.46
N THR A 113 -24.77 -23.51 8.30
CA THR A 113 -25.80 -23.94 7.35
C THR A 113 -25.21 -24.53 6.07
N ARG A 114 -25.86 -25.55 5.48
CA ARG A 114 -25.50 -26.15 4.17
C ARG A 114 -23.99 -26.44 4.03
N LYS A 115 -23.29 -25.72 3.12
CA LYS A 115 -21.84 -25.83 2.89
C LYS A 115 -21.01 -25.01 3.88
N TYR A 116 -21.60 -23.98 4.49
CA TYR A 116 -20.96 -23.11 5.49
C TYR A 116 -20.82 -23.76 6.88
N LYS A 117 -21.20 -25.03 7.03
CA LYS A 117 -20.82 -25.85 8.16
C LYS A 117 -19.37 -26.36 8.08
N LYS A 118 -18.78 -26.39 6.88
CA LYS A 118 -17.43 -26.91 6.66
C LYS A 118 -16.41 -25.80 6.84
N LEU A 119 -15.47 -25.97 7.75
CA LEU A 119 -14.41 -25.01 8.05
C LEU A 119 -13.61 -24.63 6.80
N ASP A 120 -13.19 -25.63 6.01
CA ASP A 120 -12.44 -25.38 4.77
C ASP A 120 -13.22 -24.57 3.74
N TYR A 121 -14.53 -24.80 3.64
CA TYR A 121 -15.38 -24.04 2.73
C TYR A 121 -15.46 -22.57 3.17
N VAL A 122 -15.61 -22.31 4.47
CA VAL A 122 -15.65 -20.95 5.02
C VAL A 122 -14.32 -20.24 4.79
N LYS A 123 -13.18 -20.90 5.06
CA LYS A 123 -11.84 -20.36 4.74
C LYS A 123 -11.71 -19.95 3.28
N GLN A 124 -12.13 -20.81 2.35
CA GLN A 124 -12.10 -20.48 0.91
C GLN A 124 -13.00 -19.29 0.55
N GLN A 125 -14.14 -19.09 1.23
CA GLN A 125 -14.98 -17.91 0.98
C GLN A 125 -14.32 -16.63 1.49
N ILE A 126 -13.65 -16.69 2.65
CA ILE A 126 -12.85 -15.58 3.18
C ILE A 126 -11.71 -15.26 2.19
N ASP A 127 -10.94 -16.25 1.75
CA ASP A 127 -9.85 -16.04 0.78
C ASP A 127 -10.34 -15.42 -0.53
N LYS A 128 -11.51 -15.86 -1.04
CA LYS A 128 -12.13 -15.29 -2.23
C LYS A 128 -12.49 -13.82 -2.05
N LEU A 129 -12.98 -13.43 -0.88
CA LEU A 129 -13.31 -12.04 -0.55
C LEU A 129 -12.08 -11.12 -0.64
N PHE A 130 -10.90 -11.63 -0.25
CA PHE A 130 -9.62 -10.90 -0.30
C PHE A 130 -8.80 -11.09 -1.58
N SER A 131 -9.13 -12.06 -2.44
CA SER A 131 -8.34 -12.44 -3.62
C SER A 131 -7.94 -11.26 -4.52
N ARG A 132 -8.87 -10.33 -4.80
CA ARG A 132 -8.64 -9.11 -5.60
C ARG A 132 -8.24 -7.88 -4.77
N LYS A 133 -8.14 -8.05 -3.45
CA LYS A 133 -8.04 -6.98 -2.44
C LYS A 133 -6.99 -7.30 -1.38
N LYS A 134 -5.91 -8.01 -1.76
CA LYS A 134 -4.87 -8.50 -0.83
C LYS A 134 -4.26 -7.39 0.03
N ARG A 135 -4.14 -6.18 -0.51
CA ARG A 135 -3.68 -4.98 0.22
C ARG A 135 -4.48 -4.71 1.50
N TYR A 136 -5.77 -5.03 1.52
CA TYR A 136 -6.65 -4.78 2.66
C TYR A 136 -6.73 -5.97 3.62
N CYS A 137 -6.07 -7.10 3.33
CA CYS A 137 -6.11 -8.29 4.19
C CYS A 137 -5.53 -7.99 5.57
N SER A 138 -4.38 -7.28 5.63
CA SER A 138 -3.70 -6.94 6.89
C SER A 138 -4.47 -5.92 7.74
N ILE A 139 -5.50 -5.27 7.19
CA ILE A 139 -6.38 -4.35 7.94
C ILE A 139 -7.41 -5.14 8.77
N TYR A 140 -7.67 -6.41 8.44
CA TYR A 140 -8.66 -7.23 9.14
C TYR A 140 -7.97 -8.34 9.93
N ASN A 141 -8.12 -8.32 11.25
CA ASN A 141 -7.78 -9.46 12.09
C ASN A 141 -8.99 -10.39 12.10
N ILE A 142 -8.92 -11.50 11.35
CA ILE A 142 -10.04 -12.43 11.18
C ILE A 142 -9.80 -13.68 12.03
N GLU A 143 -10.76 -13.98 12.89
CA GLU A 143 -10.75 -15.16 13.74
C GLU A 143 -11.89 -16.09 13.34
N LEU A 144 -11.54 -17.24 12.77
CA LEU A 144 -12.46 -18.34 12.50
C LEU A 144 -12.11 -19.51 13.43
N SER A 145 -13.01 -19.82 14.36
CA SER A 145 -12.81 -20.86 15.37
C SER A 145 -13.98 -21.84 15.41
N GLY A 146 -13.76 -22.98 16.09
CA GLY A 146 -14.75 -24.05 16.23
C GLY A 146 -14.53 -25.23 15.28
N SER A 147 -15.44 -26.20 15.35
CA SER A 147 -15.46 -27.40 14.53
C SER A 147 -16.57 -27.35 13.48
N ASP A 148 -16.53 -28.27 12.51
CA ASP A 148 -17.56 -28.34 11.48
C ASP A 148 -18.97 -28.41 12.09
N GLY A 149 -19.83 -27.48 11.69
CA GLY A 149 -21.20 -27.34 12.21
C GLY A 149 -21.34 -26.48 13.47
N ASN A 150 -20.23 -26.06 14.10
CA ASN A 150 -20.21 -25.12 15.19
C ASN A 150 -19.06 -24.10 15.05
N LEU A 151 -19.06 -23.40 13.92
CA LEU A 151 -18.10 -22.37 13.56
C LEU A 151 -18.54 -21.01 14.10
N THR A 152 -17.55 -20.23 14.54
CA THR A 152 -17.70 -18.81 14.90
C THR A 152 -16.72 -17.98 14.09
N LEU A 153 -17.20 -16.88 13.51
CA LEU A 153 -16.39 -15.92 12.76
C LEU A 153 -16.49 -14.55 13.42
N ASN A 154 -15.35 -14.01 13.84
CA ASN A 154 -15.20 -12.66 14.35
C ASN A 154 -14.13 -11.92 13.55
N TRP A 155 -14.20 -10.59 13.53
CA TRP A 155 -13.13 -9.77 12.98
C TRP A 155 -13.03 -8.44 13.72
N THR A 156 -11.81 -7.89 13.73
CA THR A 156 -11.53 -6.52 14.17
C THR A 156 -10.72 -5.78 13.11
N ILE A 157 -10.79 -4.45 13.14
CA ILE A 157 -9.96 -3.61 12.28
C ILE A 157 -8.64 -3.37 12.98
N ASN A 158 -7.54 -3.64 12.27
CA ASN A 158 -6.21 -3.27 12.69
C ASN A 158 -5.95 -1.80 12.33
N GLU A 159 -6.17 -0.92 13.31
CA GLU A 159 -6.01 0.53 13.17
C GLU A 159 -4.59 0.95 12.78
N GLU A 160 -3.58 0.18 13.20
CA GLU A 160 -2.19 0.46 12.84
C GLU A 160 -1.96 0.28 11.34
N TYR A 161 -2.34 -0.88 10.80
CA TYR A 161 -2.25 -1.13 9.35
C TYR A 161 -3.14 -0.16 8.55
N LEU A 162 -4.31 0.22 9.08
CA LEU A 162 -5.15 1.23 8.45
C LEU A 162 -4.44 2.59 8.34
N ARG A 163 -3.74 3.03 9.39
CA ARG A 163 -2.93 4.25 9.38
C ARG A 163 -1.74 4.16 8.43
N GLN A 164 -1.06 3.02 8.39
CA GLN A 164 0.06 2.80 7.47
C GLN A 164 -0.41 2.86 6.00
N GLU A 165 -1.54 2.23 5.68
CA GLU A 165 -2.08 2.27 4.32
C GLU A 165 -2.56 3.67 3.91
N LYS A 166 -3.10 4.45 4.85
CA LYS A 166 -3.39 5.88 4.66
C LYS A 166 -2.13 6.66 4.26
N ARG A 167 -1.06 6.55 5.06
CA ARG A 167 0.21 7.24 4.80
C ARG A 167 0.81 6.89 3.43
N VAL A 168 0.76 5.62 3.05
CA VAL A 168 1.25 5.16 1.74
C VAL A 168 0.42 5.71 0.57
N ASP A 169 -0.88 5.91 0.74
CA ASP A 169 -1.76 6.46 -0.31
C ASP A 169 -1.46 7.94 -0.64
N GLU A 170 -0.91 8.67 0.34
CA GLU A 170 -0.62 10.11 0.28
C GLU A 170 0.71 10.45 -0.41
N ILE A 171 1.65 9.51 -0.45
CA ILE A 171 3.07 9.77 -0.71
C ILE A 171 3.58 9.09 -2.00
N TYR A 172 4.39 9.82 -2.78
CA TYR A 172 5.02 9.37 -4.03
C TYR A 172 6.53 9.56 -3.97
N PRO A 173 7.32 8.48 -3.96
CA PRO A 173 8.77 8.65 -4.01
C PRO A 173 9.26 8.74 -5.48
N CYS A 174 9.88 9.87 -5.83
CA CYS A 174 10.64 10.11 -7.05
C CYS A 174 12.14 10.06 -6.72
N TYR A 175 13.02 9.61 -7.63
CA TYR A 175 14.45 9.44 -7.33
C TYR A 175 15.35 9.84 -8.50
#